data_AF-A0A4Z1PJY0-F1
#
_entry.id   AF-A0A4Z1PJY0-F1
#
_cell.length_a   1.000
_cell.length_b   1.000
_cell.length_c   1.000
_cell.angle_alpha   90.00
_cell.angle_beta   90.00
_cell.angle_gamma   90.00
#
_symmetry.space_group_name_H-M   'P 1'
#
loop_
_entity.id
_entity.type
_entity.pdbx_description
1 polymer ?
#
loop_
_entity_poly.entity_id
_entity_poly.type
_entity_poly.pdbx_seq_one_letter_code
_entity_poly.pdbx_strand_id
1 'polypeptide(L)'
;MNDEAFVQRDRAKRPGLVDPQDLITRLLELENSVDRNRGSLSPSLASTAPPLTEEEEYLKDKQYQAEAYHTLINSGGRPSHTLDQMETVVDSPGEIGEILSFWQAQTWGSNSWKVFSPQATRWQCFLRFQRHARQQHFGDEKILLMAGSWDDWDEFLALNTKLRIRGGMRYTEYVKAARERLLRNGFTQRFQPCEDLSQQDKLTTWIEYLNYEYLWFELFEEDVEEGQQPHDDSWMVLVRSEVLQPGETEENILSADSKALLWAKEQKAEEDVKAAKLRVATLEAYHLQPQNSNDTPHSRRQQLQLAAAYANLAKTSAMLNKIRKRCDSIIDFIRATRVFRIARENAHNHVKLLRWILSQIPIIELESTTLYRTETNRGQDEINSAPTQHKKNNKRQRSDDDQPSRRESHKRARVIRPLRHRMATRSDDEPVDIHASLPRRSLRISMQTKGNGPTSKHNT
;
A
#
# COMPACT_ATOMS: atom_id res chain seq x y z
N MET A 1 -47.56 10.71 -62.73
CA MET A 1 -46.62 11.59 -62.02
C MET A 1 -45.82 10.70 -61.07
N ASN A 2 -44.86 9.96 -61.61
CA ASN A 2 -43.41 10.26 -61.73
C ASN A 2 -42.68 9.52 -60.60
N ASP A 3 -42.17 8.32 -60.82
CA ASP A 3 -40.94 7.95 -61.57
C ASP A 3 -39.64 8.49 -60.97
N GLU A 4 -38.73 7.53 -60.75
CA GLU A 4 -37.27 7.63 -60.82
C GLU A 4 -36.58 8.64 -59.90
N ALA A 5 -36.06 8.15 -58.76
CA ALA A 5 -34.69 8.47 -58.31
C ALA A 5 -34.37 7.78 -56.98
N PHE A 6 -33.89 6.54 -57.01
CA PHE A 6 -32.77 6.12 -56.13
C PHE A 6 -32.16 4.77 -56.55
N VAL A 7 -31.93 4.58 -57.85
CA VAL A 7 -31.05 3.53 -58.37
C VAL A 7 -29.92 4.25 -59.11
N GLN A 8 -28.87 4.62 -58.40
CA GLN A 8 -27.52 4.91 -58.94
C GLN A 8 -26.61 5.46 -57.83
N ARG A 9 -25.86 4.57 -57.17
CA ARG A 9 -24.47 4.76 -56.70
C ARG A 9 -24.06 3.58 -55.83
N ASP A 10 -23.79 2.44 -56.45
CA ASP A 10 -23.00 1.40 -55.76
C ASP A 10 -22.15 0.54 -56.72
N ARG A 11 -21.54 1.21 -57.69
CA ARG A 11 -20.45 0.65 -58.50
C ARG A 11 -19.32 1.66 -58.59
N ALA A 12 -18.39 1.57 -57.65
CA ALA A 12 -16.94 1.66 -57.88
C ALA A 12 -16.21 1.91 -56.56
N LYS A 13 -15.62 0.84 -55.99
CA LYS A 13 -14.26 0.80 -55.44
C LYS A 13 -14.04 -0.58 -54.82
N ARG A 14 -13.52 -1.51 -55.62
CA ARG A 14 -12.82 -2.67 -55.09
C ARG A 14 -11.55 -2.17 -54.38
N PRO A 15 -11.26 -2.55 -53.13
CA PRO A 15 -9.91 -2.41 -52.61
C PRO A 15 -9.03 -3.35 -53.43
N GLY A 16 -8.02 -2.79 -54.09
CA GLY A 16 -7.01 -3.55 -54.81
C GLY A 16 -6.35 -4.55 -53.88
N LEU A 17 -6.17 -5.77 -54.38
CA LEU A 17 -5.35 -6.82 -53.77
C LEU A 17 -3.95 -6.24 -53.54
N VAL A 18 -3.61 -5.99 -52.28
CA VAL A 18 -2.26 -5.53 -51.91
C VAL A 18 -1.31 -6.69 -52.19
N ASP A 19 -0.36 -6.47 -53.07
CA ASP A 19 0.69 -7.43 -53.41
C ASP A 19 1.57 -7.67 -52.16
N PRO A 20 1.67 -8.93 -51.66
CA PRO A 20 2.53 -9.27 -50.54
C PRO A 20 4.00 -8.83 -50.73
N GLN A 21 4.48 -8.75 -51.98
CA GLN A 21 5.84 -8.31 -52.28
C GLN A 21 6.04 -6.80 -52.08
N ASP A 22 4.99 -6.00 -52.27
CA ASP A 22 5.00 -4.56 -52.04
C ASP A 22 5.00 -4.22 -50.53
N LEU A 23 4.37 -5.07 -49.72
CA LEU A 23 4.44 -5.00 -48.25
C LEU A 23 5.83 -5.35 -47.71
N ILE A 24 6.49 -6.36 -48.28
CA ILE A 24 7.85 -6.75 -47.89
C ILE A 24 8.85 -5.67 -48.27
N THR A 25 8.68 -5.04 -49.44
CA THR A 25 9.54 -3.94 -49.89
C THR A 25 9.38 -2.70 -49.00
N ARG A 26 8.15 -2.36 -48.60
CA ARG A 26 7.87 -1.27 -47.64
C ARG A 26 8.39 -1.54 -46.23
N LEU A 27 8.38 -2.80 -45.78
CA LEU A 27 8.96 -3.18 -44.49
C LEU A 27 10.49 -3.06 -44.49
N LEU A 28 11.15 -3.45 -45.59
CA LEU A 28 12.60 -3.29 -45.76
C LEU A 28 13.02 -1.82 -45.93
N GLU A 29 12.19 -0.97 -46.56
CA GLU A 29 12.44 0.48 -46.63
C GLU A 29 12.26 1.19 -45.28
N LEU A 30 11.31 0.74 -44.45
CA LEU A 30 11.14 1.23 -43.08
C LEU A 30 12.31 0.84 -42.17
N GLU A 31 12.85 -0.36 -42.31
CA GLU A 31 14.01 -0.81 -41.54
C GLU A 31 15.28 -0.01 -41.90
N ASN A 32 15.46 0.31 -43.18
CA ASN A 32 16.55 1.19 -43.66
C ASN A 32 16.35 2.69 -43.34
N SER A 33 15.11 3.11 -43.06
CA SER A 33 14.75 4.47 -42.63
C SER A 33 15.03 4.71 -41.14
N VAL A 34 14.99 3.67 -40.31
CA VAL A 34 15.22 3.77 -38.86
C VAL A 34 16.70 3.99 -38.54
N ASP A 35 17.60 3.47 -39.38
CA ASP A 35 19.06 3.62 -39.18
C ASP A 35 19.64 4.97 -39.64
N ARG A 36 18.92 5.74 -40.47
CA ARG A 36 19.41 7.05 -40.96
C ARG A 36 19.00 8.26 -40.11
N ASN A 37 18.07 8.10 -39.17
CA ASN A 37 17.58 9.19 -38.30
C ASN A 37 18.21 9.23 -36.89
N ARG A 38 19.33 8.52 -36.67
CA ARG A 38 20.11 8.60 -35.41
C ARG A 38 21.01 9.84 -35.28
N GLY A 39 20.93 10.77 -36.22
CA GLY A 39 21.87 11.89 -36.33
C GLY A 39 21.22 13.27 -36.40
N SER A 40 20.17 13.56 -35.62
CA SER A 40 19.79 14.95 -35.28
C SER A 40 18.69 14.95 -34.22
N LEU A 41 19.06 14.78 -32.95
CA LEU A 41 18.22 15.18 -31.83
C LEU A 41 18.85 16.41 -31.21
N SER A 42 18.16 17.54 -31.32
CA SER A 42 18.37 18.71 -30.48
C SER A 42 18.45 18.29 -29.01
N PRO A 43 19.37 18.83 -28.20
CA PRO A 43 19.49 18.46 -26.80
C PRO A 43 18.28 18.97 -26.03
N SER A 44 17.36 18.07 -25.73
CA SER A 44 16.36 18.27 -24.68
C SER A 44 17.11 18.36 -23.35
N LEU A 45 17.08 19.53 -22.71
CA LEU A 45 17.60 19.78 -21.37
C LEU A 45 16.67 19.17 -20.30
N ALA A 46 16.37 17.88 -20.42
CA ALA A 46 15.91 17.09 -19.29
C ALA A 46 17.16 16.54 -18.61
N SER A 47 17.74 17.35 -17.73
CA SER A 47 18.80 16.90 -16.82
C SER A 47 18.16 15.97 -15.78
N THR A 48 17.91 14.72 -16.15
CA THR A 48 17.64 13.67 -15.18
C THR A 48 18.90 13.55 -14.32
N ALA A 49 18.81 13.95 -13.06
CA ALA A 49 19.89 13.76 -12.10
C ALA A 49 20.32 12.27 -12.15
N PRO A 50 21.63 11.97 -12.06
CA PRO A 50 22.07 10.59 -11.99
C PRO A 50 21.36 9.87 -10.84
N PRO A 51 21.00 8.59 -11.01
CA PRO A 51 20.40 7.81 -9.93
C PRO A 51 21.31 7.86 -8.70
N LEU A 52 20.70 8.05 -7.53
CA LEU A 52 21.41 8.09 -6.26
C LEU A 52 22.22 6.81 -6.08
N THR A 53 23.40 6.96 -5.49
CA THR A 53 24.16 5.80 -5.01
C THR A 53 23.41 5.12 -3.86
N GLU A 54 23.70 3.83 -3.64
CA GLU A 54 23.11 3.06 -2.52
C GLU A 54 23.37 3.73 -1.16
N GLU A 55 24.55 4.33 -0.99
CA GLU A 55 24.92 5.08 0.21
C GLU A 55 24.09 6.37 0.38
N GLU A 56 23.84 7.11 -0.71
CA GLU A 56 23.00 8.30 -0.68
C GLU A 56 21.53 7.97 -0.40
N GLU A 57 21.00 6.88 -0.99
CA GLU A 57 19.64 6.39 -0.69
C GLU A 57 19.53 5.99 0.78
N TYR A 58 20.51 5.25 1.29
CA TYR A 58 20.60 4.85 2.69
C TYR A 58 20.59 6.05 3.66
N LEU A 59 21.41 7.07 3.41
CA LEU A 59 21.47 8.28 4.24
C LEU A 59 20.15 9.06 4.18
N LYS A 60 19.53 9.15 3.00
CA LYS A 60 18.22 9.80 2.81
C LYS A 60 17.12 9.06 3.59
N ASP A 61 17.09 7.73 3.53
CA ASP A 61 16.16 6.93 4.32
C ASP A 61 16.38 7.16 5.82
N LYS A 62 17.64 7.25 6.27
CA LYS A 62 17.98 7.44 7.68
C LYS A 62 17.47 8.77 8.19
N GLN A 63 17.67 9.84 7.41
CA GLN A 63 17.11 11.15 7.73
C GLN A 63 15.57 11.10 7.76
N TYR A 64 14.94 10.50 6.76
CA TYR A 64 13.48 10.41 6.69
C TYR A 64 12.88 9.65 7.89
N GLN A 65 13.51 8.57 8.34
CA GLN A 65 13.07 7.85 9.54
C GLN A 65 13.25 8.66 10.83
N ALA A 66 14.34 9.43 10.96
CA ALA A 66 14.54 10.33 12.09
C ALA A 66 13.47 11.44 12.13
N GLU A 67 13.13 12.03 10.98
CA GLU A 67 12.04 13.00 10.87
C GLU A 67 10.69 12.39 11.25
N ALA A 68 10.39 11.17 10.78
CA ALA A 68 9.18 10.45 11.15
C ALA A 68 9.10 10.15 12.65
N TYR A 69 10.21 9.74 13.28
CA TYR A 69 10.32 9.52 14.72
C TYR A 69 9.95 10.78 15.51
N HIS A 70 10.56 11.93 15.17
CA HIS A 70 10.27 13.19 15.84
C HIS A 70 8.83 13.66 15.57
N THR A 71 8.32 13.49 14.35
CA THR A 71 6.94 13.81 14.00
C THR A 71 5.94 13.00 14.84
N LEU A 72 6.20 11.70 15.04
CA LEU A 72 5.38 10.83 15.87
C LEU A 72 5.34 11.31 17.32
N ILE A 73 6.50 11.60 17.92
CA ILE A 73 6.57 12.10 19.31
C ILE A 73 5.88 13.45 19.45
N ASN A 74 6.18 14.39 18.55
CA ASN A 74 5.65 15.76 18.61
C ASN A 74 4.13 15.81 18.45
N SER A 75 3.54 14.79 17.82
CA SER A 75 2.09 14.64 17.67
C SER A 75 1.45 13.78 18.78
N GLY A 76 2.17 13.47 19.86
CA GLY A 76 1.66 12.72 21.01
C GLY A 76 1.68 11.20 20.87
N GLY A 77 2.22 10.69 19.78
CA GLY A 77 2.45 9.27 19.56
C GLY A 77 3.68 8.75 20.32
N ARG A 78 3.88 7.43 20.27
CA ARG A 78 4.95 6.73 20.97
C ARG A 78 5.62 5.78 19.99
N PRO A 79 6.89 5.99 19.66
CA PRO A 79 7.66 5.05 18.87
C PRO A 79 7.78 3.69 19.57
N SER A 80 7.86 2.61 18.80
CA SER A 80 8.08 1.25 19.33
C SER A 80 9.44 1.07 20.03
N HIS A 81 10.43 1.88 19.69
CA HIS A 81 11.79 1.87 20.25
C HIS A 81 12.48 3.23 20.05
N THR A 82 13.64 3.44 20.69
CA THR A 82 14.37 4.72 20.57
C THR A 82 15.03 4.88 19.21
N LEU A 83 15.28 6.13 18.81
CA LEU A 83 15.94 6.44 17.54
C LEU A 83 17.35 5.82 17.45
N ASP A 84 18.05 5.70 18.58
CA ASP A 84 19.41 5.14 18.67
C ASP A 84 19.44 3.63 18.35
N GLN A 85 18.31 2.94 18.55
CA GLN A 85 18.18 1.50 18.32
C GLN A 85 17.73 1.16 16.89
N MET A 86 17.39 2.17 16.09
CA MET A 86 16.70 2.03 14.80
C MET A 86 17.30 0.98 13.86
N GLU A 87 18.63 0.99 13.67
CA GLU A 87 19.31 0.03 12.78
C GLU A 87 19.54 -1.31 13.50
N THR A 88 19.98 -1.26 14.75
CA THR A 88 20.37 -2.45 15.54
C THR A 88 19.21 -3.36 15.91
N VAL A 89 17.98 -2.84 15.90
CA VAL A 89 16.78 -3.58 16.30
C VAL A 89 16.47 -4.75 15.37
N VAL A 90 16.91 -4.68 14.11
CA VAL A 90 16.70 -5.76 13.14
C VAL A 90 17.53 -7.00 13.50
N ASP A 91 18.75 -6.80 14.01
CA ASP A 91 19.67 -7.88 14.37
C ASP A 91 19.37 -8.48 15.74
N SER A 92 18.79 -7.69 16.64
CA SER A 92 18.52 -8.10 18.04
C SER A 92 17.20 -7.50 18.55
N PRO A 93 16.06 -7.99 18.07
CA PRO A 93 14.76 -7.37 18.33
C PRO A 93 14.25 -7.56 19.77
N GLY A 94 14.80 -8.47 20.57
CA GLY A 94 14.42 -8.66 21.98
C GLY A 94 12.91 -8.71 22.21
N GLU A 95 12.42 -7.93 23.19
CA GLU A 95 11.00 -7.85 23.55
C GLU A 95 10.13 -7.11 22.50
N ILE A 96 10.75 -6.32 21.62
CA ILE A 96 10.04 -5.55 20.60
C ILE A 96 9.90 -6.31 19.27
N GLY A 97 10.34 -7.57 19.21
CA GLY A 97 10.26 -8.38 17.99
C GLY A 97 8.84 -8.56 17.45
N GLU A 98 7.84 -8.75 18.31
CA GLU A 98 6.45 -8.87 17.86
C GLU A 98 5.97 -7.58 17.19
N ILE A 99 6.14 -6.42 17.84
CA ILE A 99 5.70 -5.13 17.30
C ILE A 99 6.54 -4.70 16.09
N LEU A 100 7.83 -5.02 16.07
CA LEU A 100 8.70 -4.78 14.91
C LEU A 100 8.20 -5.55 13.69
N SER A 101 7.84 -6.82 13.86
CA SER A 101 7.31 -7.65 12.76
C SER A 101 6.00 -7.07 12.18
N PHE A 102 5.15 -6.46 13.02
CA PHE A 102 3.95 -5.77 12.55
C PHE A 102 4.29 -4.60 11.63
N TRP A 103 5.24 -3.75 12.03
CA TRP A 103 5.62 -2.58 11.22
C TRP A 103 6.40 -2.97 9.96
N GLN A 104 7.24 -3.99 10.03
CA GLN A 104 7.96 -4.53 8.86
C GLN A 104 7.01 -5.10 7.82
N ALA A 105 5.91 -5.74 8.24
CA ALA A 105 4.87 -6.21 7.32
C ALA A 105 4.19 -5.08 6.54
N GLN A 106 4.26 -3.83 7.02
CA GLN A 106 3.72 -2.65 6.33
C GLN A 106 4.72 -2.03 5.34
N THR A 107 6.01 -2.38 5.46
CA THR A 107 7.07 -1.88 4.60
C THR A 107 7.31 -2.78 3.40
N TRP A 108 7.74 -2.19 2.29
CA TRP A 108 8.10 -2.92 1.08
C TRP A 108 9.49 -3.55 1.28
N GLY A 109 9.54 -4.67 1.99
CA GLY A 109 10.77 -5.42 2.25
C GLY A 109 10.76 -6.13 3.60
N SER A 110 11.08 -7.43 3.59
CA SER A 110 11.32 -8.17 4.83
C SER A 110 12.54 -7.61 5.56
N ASN A 111 12.46 -7.50 6.88
CA ASN A 111 13.57 -7.09 7.76
C ASN A 111 14.05 -5.64 7.57
N SER A 112 13.18 -4.74 7.12
CA SER A 112 13.53 -3.32 7.04
C SER A 112 13.61 -2.69 8.44
N TRP A 113 14.63 -1.86 8.68
CA TRP A 113 14.72 -0.98 9.86
C TRP A 113 13.84 0.29 9.71
N LYS A 114 13.27 0.51 8.53
CA LYS A 114 12.51 1.73 8.15
C LYS A 114 11.08 1.75 8.71
N VAL A 115 10.93 1.58 10.02
CA VAL A 115 9.63 1.34 10.66
C VAL A 115 8.97 2.56 11.31
N PHE A 116 9.67 3.69 11.46
CA PHE A 116 9.10 4.90 12.05
C PHE A 116 8.17 5.65 11.11
N SER A 117 8.45 5.65 9.80
CA SER A 117 7.54 6.24 8.80
C SER A 117 6.14 5.59 8.83
N PRO A 118 5.99 4.26 8.75
CA PRO A 118 4.69 3.61 8.91
C PRO A 118 3.99 3.92 10.23
N GLN A 119 4.74 4.01 11.34
CA GLN A 119 4.20 4.39 12.65
C GLN A 119 3.64 5.81 12.64
N ALA A 120 4.41 6.77 12.13
CA ALA A 120 4.00 8.18 12.02
C ALA A 120 2.77 8.34 11.12
N THR A 121 2.76 7.69 9.94
CA THR A 121 1.62 7.72 9.03
C THR A 121 0.37 7.14 9.67
N ARG A 122 0.47 5.98 10.36
CA ARG A 122 -0.68 5.36 11.03
C ARG A 122 -1.24 6.26 12.13
N TRP A 123 -0.36 6.86 12.94
CA TRP A 123 -0.76 7.82 13.96
C TRP A 123 -1.44 9.06 13.37
N GLN A 124 -0.92 9.61 12.27
CA GLN A 124 -1.57 10.73 11.57
C GLN A 124 -2.95 10.36 11.03
N CYS A 125 -3.12 9.15 10.49
CA CYS A 125 -4.42 8.64 10.06
C CYS A 125 -5.41 8.57 11.23
N PHE A 126 -4.95 8.13 12.39
CA PHE A 126 -5.74 8.16 13.62
C PHE A 126 -6.14 9.59 14.02
N LEU A 127 -5.22 10.56 14.02
CA LEU A 127 -5.56 11.94 14.38
C LEU A 127 -6.58 12.57 13.42
N ARG A 128 -6.52 12.22 12.12
CA ARG A 128 -7.54 12.62 11.13
C ARG A 128 -8.87 11.94 11.41
N PHE A 129 -8.87 10.63 11.64
CA PHE A 129 -10.05 9.88 12.08
C PHE A 129 -10.72 10.53 13.30
N GLN A 130 -9.93 10.85 14.31
CA GLN A 130 -10.37 11.47 15.57
C GLN A 130 -11.05 12.82 15.33
N ARG A 131 -10.46 13.65 14.44
CA ARG A 131 -11.03 14.93 14.02
C ARG A 131 -12.35 14.74 13.28
N HIS A 132 -12.42 13.82 12.33
CA HIS A 132 -13.63 13.55 11.56
C HIS A 132 -14.77 13.02 12.43
N ALA A 133 -14.47 12.17 13.42
CA ALA A 133 -15.47 11.64 14.36
C ALA A 133 -16.20 12.74 15.17
N ARG A 134 -15.56 13.90 15.36
CA ARG A 134 -16.13 15.06 16.06
C ARG A 134 -16.84 16.02 15.10
N GLN A 135 -16.32 16.20 13.90
CA GLN A 135 -16.78 17.24 12.97
C GLN A 135 -17.86 16.78 12.01
N GLN A 136 -17.93 15.47 11.73
CA GLN A 136 -18.69 14.95 10.60
C GLN A 136 -19.88 14.10 11.06
N HIS A 137 -20.81 13.89 10.16
CA HIS A 137 -21.91 12.93 10.33
C HIS A 137 -21.67 11.81 9.33
N PHE A 138 -21.61 10.56 9.77
CA PHE A 138 -21.23 9.43 8.94
C PHE A 138 -22.16 8.25 9.19
N GLY A 139 -22.59 7.53 8.15
CA GLY A 139 -23.56 6.43 8.33
C GLY A 139 -22.98 5.18 8.99
N ASP A 140 -21.66 5.03 8.97
CA ASP A 140 -20.93 3.83 9.38
C ASP A 140 -19.50 4.22 9.82
N GLU A 141 -19.00 3.68 10.94
CA GLU A 141 -17.64 3.90 11.43
C GLU A 141 -16.56 3.45 10.43
N LYS A 142 -16.87 2.52 9.52
CA LYS A 142 -15.98 2.14 8.40
C LYS A 142 -15.68 3.32 7.47
N ILE A 143 -16.64 4.23 7.30
CA ILE A 143 -16.43 5.45 6.50
C ILE A 143 -15.38 6.34 7.16
N LEU A 144 -15.40 6.45 8.50
CA LEU A 144 -14.38 7.20 9.22
C LEU A 144 -12.99 6.57 9.08
N LEU A 145 -12.86 5.25 9.16
CA LEU A 145 -11.57 4.58 8.95
C LEU A 145 -10.97 4.91 7.58
N MET A 146 -11.79 4.81 6.53
CA MET A 146 -11.37 5.14 5.17
C MET A 146 -10.99 6.61 5.03
N ALA A 147 -11.80 7.50 5.59
CA ALA A 147 -11.55 8.94 5.58
C ALA A 147 -10.29 9.34 6.37
N GLY A 148 -9.89 8.57 7.38
CA GLY A 148 -8.64 8.83 8.14
C GLY A 148 -7.39 8.87 7.26
N SER A 149 -7.41 8.26 6.07
CA SER A 149 -6.30 8.34 5.10
C SER A 149 -6.23 9.68 4.36
N TRP A 150 -7.23 10.55 4.49
CA TRP A 150 -7.39 11.79 3.74
C TRP A 150 -7.23 13.01 4.64
N ASP A 151 -6.53 14.03 4.14
CA ASP A 151 -6.41 15.31 4.86
C ASP A 151 -7.74 16.07 4.89
N ASP A 152 -8.51 15.96 3.81
CA ASP A 152 -9.74 16.69 3.57
C ASP A 152 -10.92 15.75 3.40
N TRP A 153 -11.99 16.03 4.15
CA TRP A 153 -13.21 15.21 4.13
C TRP A 153 -14.01 15.38 2.85
N ASP A 154 -14.04 16.58 2.28
CA ASP A 154 -14.79 16.85 1.06
C ASP A 154 -14.10 16.21 -0.15
N GLU A 155 -12.77 16.19 -0.20
CA GLU A 155 -12.00 15.43 -1.18
C GLU A 155 -12.30 13.93 -1.09
N PHE A 156 -12.31 13.38 0.13
CA PHE A 156 -12.71 11.99 0.37
C PHE A 156 -14.12 11.71 -0.18
N LEU A 157 -15.11 12.57 0.12
CA LEU A 157 -16.47 12.39 -0.38
C LEU A 157 -16.59 12.56 -1.91
N ALA A 158 -15.83 13.50 -2.49
CA ALA A 158 -15.81 13.73 -3.93
C ALA A 158 -15.31 12.50 -4.72
N LEU A 159 -14.39 11.73 -4.14
CA LEU A 159 -13.90 10.49 -4.73
C LEU A 159 -14.77 9.27 -4.36
N ASN A 160 -15.55 9.38 -3.29
CA ASN A 160 -16.41 8.32 -2.76
C ASN A 160 -17.90 8.67 -2.84
N THR A 161 -18.33 9.31 -3.94
CA THR A 161 -19.71 9.82 -4.16
C THR A 161 -20.85 8.81 -3.97
N LYS A 162 -20.55 7.51 -3.95
CA LYS A 162 -21.52 6.43 -3.72
C LYS A 162 -21.79 6.16 -2.23
N LEU A 163 -20.97 6.70 -1.32
CA LEU A 163 -21.20 6.58 0.12
C LEU A 163 -22.38 7.49 0.51
N ARG A 164 -23.58 6.92 0.57
CA ARG A 164 -24.78 7.61 1.04
C ARG A 164 -24.69 7.82 2.55
N ILE A 165 -24.37 9.04 2.98
CA ILE A 165 -24.57 9.46 4.37
C ILE A 165 -26.07 9.74 4.57
N ARG A 166 -26.85 8.74 4.97
CA ARG A 166 -28.25 8.92 5.39
C ARG A 166 -28.38 8.51 6.85
N GLY A 167 -28.83 9.43 7.71
CA GLY A 167 -28.99 9.18 9.14
C GLY A 167 -27.64 9.01 9.87
N GLY A 168 -26.73 9.97 9.69
CA GLY A 168 -25.35 9.86 10.15
C GLY A 168 -25.20 9.82 11.67
N MET A 169 -24.33 8.94 12.11
CA MET A 169 -23.82 8.81 13.46
C MET A 169 -23.23 10.16 13.92
N ARG A 170 -23.68 10.61 15.08
CA ARG A 170 -23.15 11.78 15.79
C ARG A 170 -22.01 11.36 16.72
N TYR A 171 -21.22 12.35 17.16
CA TYR A 171 -20.14 12.15 18.13
C TYR A 171 -20.55 11.33 19.37
N THR A 172 -21.76 11.56 19.92
CA THR A 172 -22.26 10.79 21.07
C THR A 172 -22.48 9.31 20.78
N GLU A 173 -22.91 8.99 19.56
CA GLU A 173 -23.10 7.60 19.12
C GLU A 173 -21.76 6.92 18.87
N TYR A 174 -20.78 7.66 18.33
CA TYR A 174 -19.39 7.20 18.24
C TYR A 174 -18.81 6.87 19.62
N VAL A 175 -18.94 7.77 20.61
CA VAL A 175 -18.44 7.53 21.97
C VAL A 175 -19.08 6.28 22.58
N LYS A 176 -20.38 6.06 22.31
CA LYS A 176 -21.08 4.85 22.76
C LYS A 176 -20.52 3.59 22.08
N ALA A 177 -20.38 3.61 20.75
CA ALA A 177 -19.83 2.49 19.99
C ALA A 177 -18.39 2.15 20.43
N ALA A 178 -17.56 3.17 20.63
CA ALA A 178 -16.18 3.01 21.11
C ALA A 178 -16.11 2.32 22.48
N ARG A 179 -17.00 2.70 23.41
CA ARG A 179 -17.09 2.05 24.73
C ARG A 179 -17.54 0.61 24.65
N GLU A 180 -18.56 0.33 23.84
CA GLU A 180 -19.06 -1.03 23.65
C GLU A 180 -18.00 -1.93 23.00
N ARG A 181 -17.24 -1.41 22.02
CA ARG A 181 -16.12 -2.10 21.37
C ARG A 181 -15.00 -2.43 22.34
N LEU A 182 -14.53 -1.43 23.09
CA LEU A 182 -13.47 -1.62 24.07
C LEU A 182 -13.89 -2.62 25.16
N LEU A 183 -15.12 -2.51 25.67
CA LEU A 183 -15.65 -3.45 26.66
C LEU A 183 -15.73 -4.89 26.14
N ARG A 184 -16.20 -5.08 24.90
CA ARG A 184 -16.27 -6.40 24.23
C ARG A 184 -14.90 -7.05 24.09
N ASN A 185 -13.87 -6.24 23.90
CA ASN A 185 -12.47 -6.68 23.81
C ASN A 185 -11.76 -6.72 25.18
N GLY A 186 -12.50 -6.66 26.29
CA GLY A 186 -11.97 -6.83 27.65
C GLY A 186 -11.32 -5.59 28.26
N PHE A 187 -11.38 -4.43 27.61
CA PHE A 187 -10.87 -3.18 28.16
C PHE A 187 -11.91 -2.52 29.07
N THR A 188 -11.68 -2.54 30.39
CA THR A 188 -12.65 -2.11 31.41
C THR A 188 -12.35 -0.74 32.03
N GLN A 189 -11.21 -0.12 31.69
CA GLN A 189 -10.85 1.19 32.25
C GLN A 189 -11.83 2.26 31.75
N ARG A 190 -12.27 3.12 32.67
CA ARG A 190 -13.18 4.21 32.34
C ARG A 190 -12.44 5.26 31.52
N PHE A 191 -13.05 5.69 30.42
CA PHE A 191 -12.57 6.81 29.63
C PHE A 191 -13.75 7.59 29.04
N GLN A 192 -13.52 8.87 28.76
CA GLN A 192 -14.50 9.76 28.15
C GLN A 192 -13.73 10.65 27.16
N PRO A 193 -13.85 10.39 25.85
CA PRO A 193 -13.27 11.28 24.85
C PRO A 193 -13.84 12.68 25.00
N CYS A 194 -12.97 13.68 24.83
CA CYS A 194 -13.33 15.10 24.81
C CYS A 194 -13.73 15.50 23.39
N GLU A 195 -14.85 16.20 23.27
CA GLU A 195 -15.29 16.72 21.97
C GLU A 195 -14.31 17.78 21.46
N ASP A 196 -13.79 18.62 22.36
CA ASP A 196 -12.67 19.51 22.08
C ASP A 196 -11.33 18.76 22.28
N LEU A 197 -10.63 18.51 21.16
CA LEU A 197 -9.33 17.84 21.14
C LEU A 197 -8.25 18.58 21.94
N SER A 198 -8.34 19.90 22.07
CA SER A 198 -7.36 20.68 22.83
C SER A 198 -7.42 20.41 24.33
N GLN A 199 -8.55 19.88 24.81
CA GLN A 199 -8.78 19.52 26.21
C GLN A 199 -8.55 18.03 26.48
N GLN A 200 -8.27 17.24 25.44
CA GLN A 200 -8.11 15.80 25.60
C GLN A 200 -6.72 15.47 26.14
N ASP A 201 -6.66 14.74 27.24
CA ASP A 201 -5.40 14.30 27.81
C ASP A 201 -4.75 13.17 26.99
N LYS A 202 -3.46 12.94 27.26
CA LYS A 202 -2.65 11.93 26.57
C LYS A 202 -3.21 10.51 26.74
N LEU A 203 -3.65 10.14 27.95
CA LEU A 203 -4.17 8.80 28.23
C LEU A 203 -5.47 8.56 27.46
N THR A 204 -6.41 9.50 27.51
CA THR A 204 -7.67 9.43 26.76
C THR A 204 -7.43 9.33 25.24
N THR A 205 -6.43 10.06 24.71
CA THR A 205 -6.02 9.95 23.29
C THR A 205 -5.52 8.56 22.92
N TRP A 206 -4.73 7.93 23.79
CA TRP A 206 -4.23 6.57 23.56
C TRP A 206 -5.31 5.49 23.70
N ILE A 207 -6.27 5.66 24.61
CA ILE A 207 -7.43 4.76 24.70
C ILE A 207 -8.31 4.90 23.44
N GLU A 208 -8.45 6.12 22.89
CA GLU A 208 -9.15 6.33 21.63
C GLU A 208 -8.38 5.73 20.44
N TYR A 209 -7.04 5.77 20.46
CA TYR A 209 -6.22 5.06 19.47
C TYR A 209 -6.41 3.54 19.56
N LEU A 210 -6.49 2.97 20.76
CA LEU A 210 -6.82 1.56 20.93
C LEU A 210 -8.18 1.21 20.31
N ASN A 211 -9.21 2.05 20.50
CA ASN A 211 -10.51 1.87 19.84
C ASN A 211 -10.39 1.92 18.30
N TYR A 212 -9.61 2.87 17.77
CA TYR A 212 -9.34 2.99 16.33
C TYR A 212 -8.71 1.71 15.77
N GLU A 213 -7.76 1.11 16.48
CA GLU A 213 -7.11 -0.13 16.06
C GLU A 213 -8.03 -1.35 16.21
N TYR A 214 -8.86 -1.43 17.24
CA TYR A 214 -9.89 -2.46 17.30
C TYR A 214 -10.89 -2.39 16.14
N LEU A 215 -11.23 -1.18 15.68
CA LEU A 215 -12.12 -1.02 14.53
C LEU A 215 -11.46 -1.53 13.23
N TRP A 216 -10.15 -1.34 13.05
CA TRP A 216 -9.40 -1.98 11.96
C TRP A 216 -9.38 -3.50 12.10
N PHE A 217 -9.17 -4.00 13.31
CA PHE A 217 -9.16 -5.44 13.58
C PHE A 217 -10.50 -6.10 13.24
N GLU A 218 -11.61 -5.55 13.74
CA GLU A 218 -12.97 -6.02 13.44
C GLU A 218 -13.23 -6.03 11.92
N LEU A 219 -12.78 -4.99 11.20
CA LEU A 219 -12.90 -4.93 9.74
C LEU A 219 -12.12 -6.05 9.03
N PHE A 220 -10.92 -6.39 9.52
CA PHE A 220 -10.14 -7.49 8.95
C PHE A 220 -10.76 -8.85 9.27
N GLU A 221 -11.30 -9.04 10.48
CA GLU A 221 -12.03 -10.27 10.82
C GLU A 221 -13.28 -10.46 9.97
N GLU A 222 -14.07 -9.40 9.75
CA GLU A 222 -15.24 -9.45 8.87
C GLU A 222 -14.86 -9.79 7.42
N ASP A 223 -13.79 -9.16 6.88
CA ASP A 223 -13.28 -9.49 5.54
C ASP A 223 -12.79 -10.95 5.44
N VAL A 224 -12.28 -11.54 6.53
CA VAL A 224 -11.89 -12.96 6.60
C VAL A 224 -13.13 -13.84 6.59
N GLU A 225 -14.13 -13.53 7.42
CA GLU A 225 -15.39 -14.28 7.49
C GLU A 225 -16.11 -14.29 6.13
N GLU A 226 -16.25 -13.13 5.48
CA GLU A 226 -16.88 -13.01 4.17
C GLU A 226 -16.08 -13.72 3.06
N GLY A 227 -14.74 -13.71 3.17
CA GLY A 227 -13.83 -14.27 2.18
C GLY A 227 -13.61 -15.77 2.27
N GLN A 228 -13.99 -16.42 3.37
CA GLN A 228 -13.71 -17.84 3.64
C GLN A 228 -14.37 -18.77 2.61
N GLN A 229 -15.68 -18.62 2.37
CA GLN A 229 -16.38 -19.50 1.42
C GLN A 229 -15.87 -19.35 -0.02
N PRO A 230 -15.71 -18.11 -0.58
CA PRO A 230 -15.12 -17.94 -1.91
C PRO A 230 -13.69 -18.48 -2.02
N HIS A 231 -12.91 -18.40 -0.94
CA HIS A 231 -11.58 -18.99 -0.87
C HIS A 231 -11.64 -20.51 -1.02
N ASP A 232 -12.48 -21.16 -0.22
CA ASP A 232 -12.63 -22.63 -0.22
C ASP A 232 -13.18 -23.14 -1.55
N ASP A 233 -14.13 -22.42 -2.15
CA ASP A 233 -14.64 -22.71 -3.48
C ASP A 233 -13.53 -22.61 -4.55
N SER A 234 -12.72 -21.56 -4.49
CA SER A 234 -11.58 -21.36 -5.41
C SER A 234 -10.54 -22.46 -5.25
N TRP A 235 -10.26 -22.89 -4.02
CA TRP A 235 -9.38 -24.02 -3.74
C TRP A 235 -9.93 -25.32 -4.34
N MET A 236 -11.22 -25.59 -4.15
CA MET A 236 -11.88 -26.77 -4.72
C MET A 236 -11.86 -26.78 -6.26
N VAL A 237 -12.01 -25.62 -6.90
CA VAL A 237 -11.85 -25.49 -8.36
C VAL A 237 -10.42 -25.86 -8.79
N LEU A 238 -9.41 -25.37 -8.08
CA LEU A 238 -8.01 -25.70 -8.36
C LEU A 238 -7.74 -27.20 -8.20
N VAL A 239 -8.22 -27.83 -7.12
CA VAL A 239 -8.08 -29.28 -6.89
C VAL A 239 -8.75 -30.07 -8.02
N ARG A 240 -9.99 -29.73 -8.40
CA ARG A 240 -10.74 -30.39 -9.47
C ARG A 240 -10.14 -30.22 -10.86
N SER A 241 -9.28 -29.23 -11.06
CA SER A 241 -8.59 -29.02 -12.34
C SER A 241 -7.50 -30.05 -12.62
N GLU A 242 -7.15 -30.88 -11.61
CA GLU A 242 -6.14 -31.93 -11.65
C GLU A 242 -4.74 -31.43 -12.06
N VAL A 243 -4.47 -30.14 -11.83
CA VAL A 243 -3.16 -29.55 -12.11
C VAL A 243 -2.17 -29.70 -10.96
N LEU A 244 -2.65 -30.00 -9.74
CA LEU A 244 -1.84 -30.17 -8.54
C LEU A 244 -1.06 -31.49 -8.56
N GLN A 245 0.16 -31.46 -8.03
CA GLN A 245 1.00 -32.66 -7.85
C GLN A 245 0.65 -33.34 -6.51
N PRO A 246 0.90 -34.65 -6.38
CA PRO A 246 0.68 -35.36 -5.11
C PRO A 246 1.45 -34.70 -3.96
N GLY A 247 0.75 -34.40 -2.87
CA GLY A 247 1.34 -33.78 -1.67
C GLY A 247 1.47 -32.25 -1.72
N GLU A 248 1.03 -31.59 -2.79
CA GLU A 248 0.97 -30.14 -2.81
C GLU A 248 -0.16 -29.61 -1.93
N THR A 249 0.18 -28.67 -1.05
CA THR A 249 -0.76 -27.92 -0.21
C THR A 249 -0.91 -26.50 -0.71
N GLU A 250 -1.89 -25.77 -0.16
CA GLU A 250 -2.10 -24.36 -0.46
C GLU A 250 -0.86 -23.53 -0.10
N GLU A 251 -0.28 -23.76 1.08
CA GLU A 251 0.91 -23.06 1.55
C GLU A 251 2.09 -23.27 0.61
N ASN A 252 2.25 -24.50 0.12
CA ASN A 252 3.30 -24.84 -0.83
C ASN A 252 3.14 -24.03 -2.12
N ILE A 253 1.96 -24.03 -2.76
CA ILE A 253 1.77 -23.31 -4.03
C ILE A 253 1.85 -21.78 -3.89
N LEU A 254 1.56 -21.24 -2.70
CA LEU A 254 1.60 -19.81 -2.43
C LEU A 254 3.01 -19.30 -2.10
N SER A 255 3.94 -20.18 -1.73
CA SER A 255 5.32 -19.84 -1.43
C SER A 255 6.04 -19.16 -2.59
N ALA A 256 6.99 -18.28 -2.28
CA ALA A 256 7.82 -17.60 -3.29
C ALA A 256 8.62 -18.62 -4.12
N ASP A 257 9.19 -19.63 -3.46
CA ASP A 257 9.98 -20.68 -4.10
C ASP A 257 9.17 -21.50 -5.11
N SER A 258 7.94 -21.86 -4.76
CA SER A 258 7.08 -22.62 -5.68
C SER A 258 6.69 -21.80 -6.91
N LYS A 259 6.46 -20.49 -6.75
CA LYS A 259 6.20 -19.58 -7.88
C LYS A 259 7.42 -19.46 -8.79
N ALA A 260 8.60 -19.23 -8.21
CA ALA A 260 9.85 -19.15 -8.96
C ALA A 260 10.15 -20.45 -9.72
N LEU A 261 9.97 -21.61 -9.05
CA LEU A 261 10.15 -22.92 -9.67
C LEU A 261 9.15 -23.17 -10.81
N LEU A 262 7.90 -22.72 -10.65
CA LEU A 262 6.87 -22.89 -11.67
C LEU A 262 7.20 -22.08 -12.93
N TRP A 263 7.60 -20.81 -12.78
CA TRP A 263 8.03 -19.98 -13.91
C TRP A 263 9.29 -20.52 -14.59
N ALA A 264 10.28 -21.00 -13.83
CA ALA A 264 11.47 -21.61 -14.40
C ALA A 264 11.14 -22.88 -15.23
N LYS A 265 10.18 -23.70 -14.77
CA LYS A 265 9.70 -24.88 -15.50
C LYS A 265 8.99 -24.48 -16.80
N GLU A 266 8.17 -23.44 -16.76
CA GLU A 266 7.49 -22.91 -17.95
C GLU A 266 8.49 -22.41 -18.99
N GLN A 267 9.43 -21.55 -18.58
CA GLN A 267 10.48 -21.03 -19.47
C GLN A 267 11.28 -22.16 -20.13
N LYS A 268 11.71 -23.15 -19.33
CA LYS A 268 12.44 -24.31 -19.85
C LYS A 268 11.61 -25.10 -20.87
N ALA A 269 10.32 -25.31 -20.61
CA ALA A 269 9.45 -26.01 -21.56
C ALA A 269 9.25 -25.23 -22.87
N GLU A 270 9.23 -23.89 -22.80
CA GLU A 270 9.20 -23.05 -24.00
C GLU A 270 10.49 -23.16 -24.82
N GLU A 271 11.65 -23.16 -24.15
CA GLU A 271 12.94 -23.38 -24.78
C GLU A 271 13.03 -24.75 -25.45
N ASP A 272 12.56 -25.80 -24.78
CA ASP A 272 12.49 -27.17 -25.33
C ASP A 272 11.61 -27.25 -26.59
N VAL A 273 10.46 -26.55 -26.60
CA VAL A 273 9.60 -26.46 -27.78
C VAL A 273 10.29 -25.69 -28.91
N LYS A 274 10.97 -24.57 -28.62
CA LYS A 274 11.74 -23.81 -29.62
C LYS A 274 12.84 -24.67 -30.22
N ALA A 275 13.60 -25.40 -29.41
CA ALA A 275 14.64 -26.32 -29.87
C ALA A 275 14.07 -27.46 -30.72
N ALA A 276 12.94 -28.04 -30.33
CA ALA A 276 12.27 -29.08 -31.11
C ALA A 276 11.77 -28.56 -32.47
N LYS A 277 11.19 -27.35 -32.52
CA LYS A 277 10.77 -26.69 -33.77
C LYS A 277 11.96 -26.45 -34.69
N LEU A 278 13.07 -25.92 -34.16
CA LEU A 278 14.29 -25.70 -34.93
C LEU A 278 14.80 -27.00 -35.55
N ARG A 279 14.83 -28.09 -34.76
CA ARG A 279 15.27 -29.40 -35.25
C ARG A 279 14.40 -29.95 -36.38
N VAL A 280 13.08 -29.79 -36.29
CA VAL A 280 12.16 -30.14 -37.39
C VAL A 280 12.50 -29.33 -38.63
N ALA A 281 12.57 -28.00 -38.53
CA ALA A 281 12.87 -27.12 -39.65
C ALA A 281 14.23 -27.44 -40.31
N THR A 282 15.26 -27.75 -39.52
CA THR A 282 16.56 -28.17 -40.04
C THR A 282 16.45 -29.47 -40.83
N LEU A 283 15.77 -30.49 -40.32
CA LEU A 283 15.63 -31.78 -41.01
C LEU A 283 14.78 -31.67 -42.28
N GLU A 284 13.76 -30.82 -42.30
CA GLU A 284 12.97 -30.54 -43.49
C GLU A 284 13.79 -29.84 -44.58
N ALA A 285 14.61 -28.86 -44.21
CA ALA A 285 15.51 -28.18 -45.14
C ALA A 285 16.52 -29.16 -45.78
N TYR A 286 17.06 -30.12 -45.01
CA TYR A 286 17.92 -31.18 -45.55
C TYR A 286 17.17 -32.14 -46.48
N HIS A 287 15.90 -32.42 -46.20
CA HIS A 287 15.08 -33.32 -47.03
C HIS A 287 14.72 -32.71 -48.40
N LEU A 288 14.69 -31.38 -48.51
CA LEU A 288 14.38 -30.66 -49.75
C LEU A 288 15.60 -30.43 -50.67
N GLN A 289 16.82 -30.79 -50.25
CA GLN A 289 17.99 -30.69 -51.11
C GLN A 289 18.00 -31.78 -52.19
N PRO A 290 18.25 -31.46 -53.48
CA PRO A 290 18.22 -32.43 -54.57
C PRO A 290 19.33 -33.48 -54.40
N GLN A 291 18.95 -34.71 -54.08
CA GLN A 291 19.88 -35.84 -54.00
C GLN A 291 20.07 -36.47 -55.38
N ASN A 292 21.27 -36.34 -55.95
CA ASN A 292 21.68 -36.89 -57.25
C ASN A 292 22.05 -38.41 -57.21
N SER A 293 21.47 -39.22 -56.31
CA SER A 293 21.92 -40.60 -56.12
C SER A 293 20.80 -41.57 -55.75
N ASN A 294 20.76 -42.70 -56.47
CA ASN A 294 19.83 -43.85 -56.37
C ASN A 294 19.87 -44.62 -55.02
N ASP A 295 20.15 -43.95 -53.90
CA ASP A 295 20.46 -44.62 -52.63
C ASP A 295 19.24 -44.69 -51.68
N THR A 296 18.49 -45.78 -51.80
CA THR A 296 17.26 -46.10 -51.07
C THR A 296 17.39 -46.19 -49.53
N PRO A 297 18.51 -46.65 -48.93
CA PRO A 297 18.65 -46.74 -47.47
C PRO A 297 18.77 -45.38 -46.77
N HIS A 298 19.42 -44.41 -47.42
CA HIS A 298 19.68 -43.08 -46.85
C HIS A 298 18.40 -42.26 -46.72
N SER A 299 17.54 -42.31 -47.74
CA SER A 299 16.21 -41.67 -47.73
C SER A 299 15.31 -42.19 -46.59
N ARG A 300 15.28 -43.52 -46.37
CA ARG A 300 14.52 -44.13 -45.27
C ARG A 300 15.01 -43.66 -43.90
N ARG A 301 16.32 -43.53 -43.71
CA ARG A 301 16.91 -43.05 -42.44
C ARG A 301 16.53 -41.59 -42.16
N GLN A 302 16.58 -40.72 -43.16
CA GLN A 302 16.17 -39.32 -43.02
C GLN A 302 14.68 -39.20 -42.68
N GLN A 303 13.83 -39.99 -43.35
CA GLN A 303 12.39 -40.00 -43.08
C GLN A 303 12.07 -40.44 -41.64
N LEU A 304 12.77 -41.45 -41.13
CA LEU A 304 12.65 -41.88 -39.73
C LEU A 304 13.10 -40.80 -38.74
N GLN A 305 14.18 -40.07 -39.05
CA GLN A 305 14.66 -38.97 -38.21
C GLN A 305 13.67 -37.80 -38.17
N LEU A 306 13.07 -37.45 -39.31
CA LEU A 306 12.05 -36.42 -39.39
C LEU A 306 10.79 -36.80 -38.61
N ALA A 307 10.31 -38.04 -38.77
CA ALA A 307 9.18 -38.55 -38.01
C ALA A 307 9.45 -38.52 -36.49
N ALA A 308 10.65 -38.89 -36.06
CA ALA A 308 11.06 -38.82 -34.66
C ALA A 308 11.12 -37.37 -34.14
N ALA A 309 11.60 -36.41 -34.94
CA ALA A 309 11.64 -35.00 -34.58
C ALA A 309 10.22 -34.42 -34.41
N TYR A 310 9.30 -34.77 -35.31
CA TYR A 310 7.89 -34.40 -35.20
C TYR A 310 7.22 -35.00 -33.95
N ALA A 311 7.46 -36.27 -33.67
CA ALA A 311 6.96 -36.91 -32.44
C ALA A 311 7.52 -36.22 -31.18
N ASN A 312 8.80 -35.83 -31.19
CA ASN A 312 9.39 -35.09 -30.08
C ASN A 312 8.77 -33.69 -29.93
N LEU A 313 8.54 -32.96 -31.03
CA LEU A 313 7.88 -31.66 -31.01
C LEU A 313 6.45 -31.76 -30.45
N ALA A 314 5.69 -32.78 -30.85
CA ALA A 314 4.35 -33.02 -30.32
C ALA A 314 4.39 -33.29 -28.80
N LYS A 315 5.34 -34.12 -28.35
CA LYS A 315 5.55 -34.44 -26.93
C LYS A 315 5.93 -33.20 -26.11
N THR A 316 6.90 -32.39 -26.56
CA THR A 316 7.32 -31.19 -25.82
C THR A 316 6.23 -30.13 -25.82
N SER A 317 5.48 -29.98 -26.92
CA SER A 317 4.33 -29.06 -27.00
C SER A 317 3.20 -29.47 -26.04
N ALA A 318 2.89 -30.76 -25.94
CA ALA A 318 1.91 -31.27 -24.98
C ALA A 318 2.35 -31.03 -23.52
N MET A 319 3.64 -31.19 -23.23
CA MET A 319 4.21 -30.90 -21.91
C MET A 319 4.11 -29.40 -21.57
N LEU A 320 4.45 -28.51 -22.51
CA LEU A 320 4.30 -27.07 -22.34
C LEU A 320 2.84 -26.67 -22.06
N ASN A 321 1.89 -27.22 -22.82
CA ASN A 321 0.47 -26.96 -22.60
C ASN A 321 0.00 -27.42 -21.21
N LYS A 322 0.50 -28.56 -20.72
CA LYS A 322 0.22 -29.03 -19.36
C LYS A 322 0.78 -28.08 -18.30
N ILE A 323 2.02 -27.59 -18.49
CA ILE A 323 2.65 -26.62 -17.57
C ILE A 323 1.88 -25.31 -17.56
N ARG A 324 1.52 -24.76 -18.73
CA ARG A 324 0.72 -23.54 -18.86
C ARG A 324 -0.63 -23.65 -18.17
N LYS A 325 -1.39 -24.72 -18.44
CA LYS A 325 -2.67 -24.98 -17.77
C LYS A 325 -2.52 -24.92 -16.24
N ARG A 326 -1.43 -25.49 -15.71
CA ARG A 326 -1.11 -25.43 -14.29
C ARG A 326 -0.77 -24.03 -13.82
N CYS A 327 0.10 -23.30 -14.54
CA CYS A 327 0.43 -21.90 -14.24
C CYS A 327 -0.82 -21.04 -14.16
N ASP A 328 -1.65 -21.08 -15.20
CA ASP A 328 -2.87 -20.30 -15.30
C ASP A 328 -3.83 -20.60 -14.15
N SER A 329 -4.07 -21.88 -13.86
CA SER A 329 -4.97 -22.28 -12.77
C SER A 329 -4.48 -21.82 -11.40
N ILE A 330 -3.17 -21.88 -11.14
CA ILE A 330 -2.58 -21.39 -9.88
C ILE A 330 -2.64 -19.87 -9.80
N ILE A 331 -2.35 -19.16 -10.90
CA ILE A 331 -2.44 -17.70 -10.97
C ILE A 331 -3.88 -17.24 -10.73
N ASP A 332 -4.87 -17.90 -11.33
CA ASP A 332 -6.28 -17.60 -11.15
C ASP A 332 -6.72 -17.83 -9.70
N PHE A 333 -6.29 -18.93 -9.07
CA PHE A 333 -6.51 -19.16 -7.65
C PHE A 333 -5.89 -18.06 -6.78
N ILE A 334 -4.63 -17.68 -7.02
CA ILE A 334 -3.93 -16.61 -6.26
C ILE A 334 -4.68 -15.28 -6.39
N ARG A 335 -5.17 -14.95 -7.60
CA ARG A 335 -5.92 -13.72 -7.85
C ARG A 335 -7.27 -13.74 -7.15
N ALA A 336 -8.01 -14.84 -7.26
CA ALA A 336 -9.32 -15.02 -6.65
C ALA A 336 -9.27 -14.94 -5.12
N THR A 337 -8.21 -15.47 -4.50
CA THR A 337 -8.04 -15.51 -3.04
C THR A 337 -7.25 -14.33 -2.47
N ARG A 338 -6.77 -13.39 -3.29
CA ARG A 338 -5.89 -12.30 -2.87
C ARG A 338 -6.47 -11.48 -1.71
N VAL A 339 -7.75 -11.09 -1.80
CA VAL A 339 -8.40 -10.22 -0.81
C VAL A 339 -8.50 -10.93 0.55
N PHE A 340 -9.02 -12.15 0.56
CA PHE A 340 -9.10 -12.99 1.75
C PHE A 340 -7.74 -13.20 2.41
N ARG A 341 -6.71 -13.54 1.62
CA ARG A 341 -5.36 -13.77 2.14
C ARG A 341 -4.76 -12.52 2.79
N ILE A 342 -4.96 -11.35 2.18
CA ILE A 342 -4.51 -10.06 2.75
C ILE A 342 -5.26 -9.78 4.05
N ALA A 343 -6.58 -9.97 4.09
CA ALA A 343 -7.37 -9.76 5.30
C ALA A 343 -6.93 -10.69 6.44
N ARG A 344 -6.70 -11.97 6.15
CA ARG A 344 -6.21 -12.97 7.11
C ARG A 344 -4.85 -12.60 7.70
N GLU A 345 -3.91 -12.20 6.84
CA GLU A 345 -2.59 -11.75 7.26
C GLU A 345 -2.67 -10.46 8.09
N ASN A 346 -3.51 -9.51 7.67
CA ASN A 346 -3.72 -8.27 8.39
C ASN A 346 -4.31 -8.54 9.78
N ALA A 347 -5.37 -9.33 9.90
CA ALA A 347 -5.98 -9.69 11.18
C ALA A 347 -4.94 -10.35 12.11
N HIS A 348 -4.19 -11.33 11.60
CA HIS A 348 -3.15 -12.01 12.36
C HIS A 348 -2.07 -11.03 12.87
N ASN A 349 -1.56 -10.18 12.00
CA ASN A 349 -0.53 -9.19 12.39
C ASN A 349 -1.09 -8.13 13.34
N HIS A 350 -2.36 -7.74 13.20
CA HIS A 350 -2.97 -6.69 14.01
C HIS A 350 -3.05 -7.05 15.49
N VAL A 351 -3.18 -8.34 15.82
CA VAL A 351 -3.12 -8.83 17.21
C VAL A 351 -1.82 -8.39 17.91
N LYS A 352 -0.69 -8.36 17.19
CA LYS A 352 0.60 -7.91 17.72
C LYS A 352 0.57 -6.42 18.08
N LEU A 353 -0.01 -5.59 17.21
CA LEU A 353 -0.19 -4.16 17.46
C LEU A 353 -1.09 -3.92 18.69
N LEU A 354 -2.23 -4.61 18.77
CA LEU A 354 -3.17 -4.46 19.90
C LEU A 354 -2.52 -4.84 21.23
N ARG A 355 -1.80 -5.96 21.29
CA ARG A 355 -1.03 -6.35 22.49
C ARG A 355 -0.01 -5.29 22.88
N TRP A 356 0.73 -4.76 21.89
CA TRP A 356 1.69 -3.71 22.15
C TRP A 356 0.99 -2.46 22.71
N ILE A 357 -0.07 -1.95 22.09
CA ILE A 357 -0.81 -0.76 22.58
C ILE A 357 -1.31 -0.97 24.01
N LEU A 358 -1.90 -2.13 24.31
CA LEU A 358 -2.36 -2.48 25.65
C LEU A 358 -1.23 -2.43 26.68
N SER A 359 -0.01 -2.84 26.32
CA SER A 359 1.16 -2.73 27.20
C SER A 359 1.63 -1.28 27.42
N GLN A 360 1.33 -0.37 26.49
CA GLN A 360 1.73 1.04 26.60
C GLN A 360 0.80 1.84 27.52
N ILE A 361 -0.49 1.48 27.61
CA ILE A 361 -1.50 2.25 28.36
C ILE A 361 -1.10 2.44 29.84
N PRO A 362 -0.70 1.40 30.61
CA PRO A 362 -0.27 1.59 32.00
C PRO A 362 0.95 2.51 32.15
N ILE A 363 1.86 2.48 31.19
CA ILE A 363 3.06 3.33 31.19
C ILE A 363 2.65 4.80 31.01
N ILE A 364 1.74 5.06 30.06
CA ILE A 364 1.22 6.39 29.78
C ILE A 364 0.41 6.93 30.97
N GLU A 365 -0.39 6.08 31.62
CA GLU A 365 -1.12 6.46 32.84
C GLU A 365 -0.18 6.89 33.98
N LEU A 366 0.93 6.18 34.14
CA LEU A 366 1.96 6.52 35.13
C LEU A 366 2.68 7.83 34.78
N GLU A 367 3.04 8.03 33.51
CA GLU A 367 3.63 9.28 32.99
C GLU A 367 2.71 10.47 33.28
N SER A 368 1.40 10.33 32.96
CA SER A 368 0.39 11.35 33.21
C SER A 368 0.25 11.67 34.70
N THR A 369 0.19 10.66 35.57
CA THR A 369 0.06 10.85 37.03
C THR A 369 1.28 11.57 37.63
N THR A 370 2.47 11.28 37.11
CA THR A 370 3.73 11.88 37.59
C THR A 370 3.79 13.38 37.29
N LEU A 371 3.35 13.80 36.10
CA LEU A 371 3.33 15.21 35.70
C LEU A 371 2.45 16.05 36.63
N TYR A 372 1.23 15.58 36.94
CA TYR A 372 0.34 16.28 37.87
C TYR A 372 0.96 16.48 39.25
N ARG A 373 1.68 15.48 39.80
CA ARG A 373 2.35 15.60 41.10
C ARG A 373 3.47 16.64 41.09
N THR A 374 4.26 16.69 40.02
CA THR A 374 5.36 17.66 39.92
C THR A 374 4.87 19.09 39.76
N GLU A 375 3.74 19.31 39.10
CA GLU A 375 3.11 20.63 38.96
C GLU A 375 2.49 21.10 40.28
N THR A 376 1.80 20.22 41.03
CA THR A 376 1.24 20.57 42.33
C THR A 376 2.30 20.89 43.38
N ASN A 377 3.42 20.17 43.39
CA ASN A 377 4.50 20.42 44.35
C ASN A 377 5.23 21.75 44.08
N ARG A 378 5.42 22.14 42.81
CA ARG A 378 5.98 23.46 42.48
C ARG A 378 5.08 24.62 42.92
N GLY A 379 3.75 24.44 42.86
CA GLY A 379 2.80 25.45 43.33
C GLY A 379 2.78 25.64 44.86
N GLN A 380 3.14 24.61 45.64
CA GLN A 380 3.16 24.70 47.11
C GLN A 380 4.48 25.23 47.68
N ASP A 381 5.60 25.04 46.99
CA ASP A 381 6.89 25.64 47.39
C ASP A 381 6.94 27.17 47.14
N GLU A 382 6.17 27.69 46.18
CA GLU A 382 6.03 29.13 45.96
C GLU A 382 5.12 29.82 46.97
N ILE A 383 4.13 29.12 47.56
CA ILE A 383 3.22 29.70 48.56
C ILE A 383 3.84 29.72 49.98
N ASN A 384 4.79 28.83 50.27
CA ASN A 384 5.49 28.79 51.56
C ASN A 384 6.77 29.65 51.64
N SER A 385 7.15 30.32 50.55
CA SER A 385 8.26 31.27 50.54
C SER A 385 7.77 32.68 50.90
N ALA A 386 7.56 32.91 52.20
CA ALA A 386 7.36 34.27 52.73
C ALA A 386 8.60 35.16 52.48
N PRO A 387 8.43 36.45 52.18
CA PRO A 387 9.55 37.35 51.87
C PRO A 387 10.31 37.71 53.14
N THR A 388 11.48 37.12 53.34
CA THR A 388 12.41 37.52 54.39
C THR A 388 12.99 38.90 54.06
N GLN A 389 12.44 39.94 54.68
CA GLN A 389 12.99 41.30 54.68
C GLN A 389 14.38 41.31 55.33
N HIS A 390 15.45 41.25 54.53
CA HIS A 390 16.79 41.61 54.99
C HIS A 390 17.12 43.07 54.63
N LYS A 391 16.91 43.95 55.60
CA LYS A 391 17.61 45.23 55.74
C LYS A 391 19.09 44.98 56.11
N LYS A 392 20.04 45.58 55.39
CA LYS A 392 21.04 46.57 55.89
C LYS A 392 22.27 46.73 54.97
N ASN A 393 22.49 47.99 54.60
CA ASN A 393 23.74 48.80 54.66
C ASN A 393 25.10 48.25 54.17
N ASN A 394 25.67 48.95 53.18
CA ASN A 394 26.98 49.67 53.22
C ASN A 394 27.20 50.30 51.83
N LYS A 395 27.29 51.62 51.59
CA LYS A 395 28.17 52.73 52.05
C LYS A 395 29.62 52.68 51.50
N ARG A 396 29.84 53.51 50.47
CA ARG A 396 31.09 54.13 49.93
C ARG A 396 32.03 53.15 49.17
N GLN A 397 32.57 53.48 48.00
CA GLN A 397 33.49 54.62 47.75
C GLN A 397 33.60 54.98 46.24
N ARG A 398 33.92 56.26 45.99
CA ARG A 398 34.14 56.96 44.71
C ARG A 398 35.22 56.33 43.81
N SER A 399 35.13 56.56 42.50
CA SER A 399 36.06 57.41 41.72
C SER A 399 35.50 57.71 40.32
N ASP A 400 35.76 58.94 39.88
CA ASP A 400 35.37 59.59 38.63
C ASP A 400 36.03 58.97 37.38
N ASP A 401 35.35 58.98 36.23
CA ASP A 401 35.84 59.67 35.01
C ASP A 401 34.84 59.57 33.82
N ASP A 402 34.50 60.75 33.30
CA ASP A 402 34.27 61.16 31.91
C ASP A 402 33.27 60.49 30.93
N GLN A 403 32.09 61.12 30.85
CA GLN A 403 31.53 61.85 29.67
C GLN A 403 31.19 61.11 28.32
N PRO A 404 30.41 61.71 27.38
CA PRO A 404 29.00 61.31 27.18
C PRO A 404 28.58 61.03 25.72
N SER A 405 27.48 60.29 25.51
CA SER A 405 26.59 60.50 24.35
C SER A 405 25.19 59.94 24.70
N ARG A 406 24.16 60.77 24.87
CA ARG A 406 23.35 61.52 23.89
C ARG A 406 22.38 60.62 23.10
N ARG A 407 21.09 60.92 23.31
CA ARG A 407 19.86 60.62 22.52
C ARG A 407 19.20 59.26 22.76
N GLU A 408 18.09 59.23 23.48
CA GLU A 408 16.72 59.63 23.11
C GLU A 408 15.89 58.38 22.73
N SER A 409 15.07 57.99 23.71
CA SER A 409 13.72 57.45 23.62
C SER A 409 13.13 57.34 22.22
N HIS A 410 12.43 56.26 21.89
CA HIS A 410 11.02 56.29 21.46
C HIS A 410 10.43 54.87 21.42
N LYS A 411 9.24 54.77 22.00
CA LYS A 411 8.34 53.62 22.06
C LYS A 411 7.98 53.10 20.66
N ARG A 412 7.84 51.79 20.49
CA ARG A 412 6.65 51.17 19.84
C ARG A 412 6.67 49.64 19.92
N ALA A 413 5.61 49.12 20.53
CA ALA A 413 5.17 47.75 20.39
C ALA A 413 4.93 47.42 18.91
N ARG A 414 5.40 46.24 18.47
CA ARG A 414 4.94 45.59 17.24
C ARG A 414 4.53 44.16 17.57
N VAL A 415 3.22 43.97 17.46
CA VAL A 415 2.53 42.71 17.25
C VAL A 415 3.21 41.96 16.11
N ILE A 416 3.77 40.78 16.39
CA ILE A 416 4.23 39.85 15.37
C ILE A 416 3.01 39.04 14.93
N ARG A 417 2.48 39.36 13.73
CA ARG A 417 1.67 38.42 12.95
C ARG A 417 2.63 37.41 12.30
N PRO A 418 2.36 36.10 12.33
CA PRO A 418 3.11 35.16 11.50
C PRO A 418 2.79 35.40 10.03
N LEU A 419 3.83 35.64 9.25
CA LEU A 419 3.81 35.68 7.79
C LEU A 419 3.35 34.31 7.27
N ARG A 420 2.26 34.29 6.49
CA ARG A 420 1.97 33.18 5.57
C ARG A 420 3.08 33.14 4.52
N HIS A 421 3.93 32.12 4.57
CA HIS A 421 4.76 31.75 3.44
C HIS A 421 4.00 30.76 2.56
N ARG A 422 3.51 31.30 1.45
CA ARG A 422 3.03 30.58 0.27
C ARG A 422 4.28 30.09 -0.47
N MET A 423 4.69 28.86 -0.24
CA MET A 423 5.64 28.19 -1.15
C MET A 423 4.85 27.56 -2.28
N ALA A 424 5.00 28.15 -3.46
CA ALA A 424 4.70 27.50 -4.72
C ALA A 424 5.99 26.79 -5.15
N THR A 425 6.06 25.48 -4.90
CA THR A 425 7.01 24.59 -5.57
C THR A 425 6.19 23.69 -6.48
N ARG A 426 6.26 24.00 -7.77
CA ARG A 426 5.80 23.15 -8.85
C ARG A 426 7.00 22.25 -9.17
N SER A 427 6.95 21.01 -8.69
CA SER A 427 7.88 19.95 -9.05
C SER A 427 7.04 18.83 -9.63
N ASP A 428 7.22 18.57 -10.92
CA ASP A 428 6.64 17.43 -11.64
C ASP A 428 7.51 16.19 -11.37
N ASP A 429 7.43 15.69 -10.14
CA ASP A 429 7.83 14.33 -9.79
C ASP A 429 6.64 13.71 -9.03
N GLU A 430 6.08 12.63 -9.57
CA GLU A 430 4.99 11.90 -8.91
C GLU A 430 5.42 11.49 -7.49
N PRO A 431 4.59 11.74 -6.46
CA PRO A 431 4.84 11.18 -5.14
C PRO A 431 4.73 9.66 -5.23
N VAL A 432 5.81 8.97 -4.85
CA VAL A 432 5.81 7.52 -4.61
C VAL A 432 4.71 7.22 -3.60
N ASP A 433 3.65 6.60 -4.09
CA ASP A 433 2.40 6.36 -3.39
C ASP A 433 2.59 5.19 -2.40
N ILE A 434 3.11 5.49 -1.21
CA ILE A 434 3.26 4.54 -0.08
C ILE A 434 1.88 4.03 0.41
N HIS A 435 0.77 4.57 -0.10
CA HIS A 435 -0.58 4.12 0.22
C HIS A 435 -0.98 2.75 -0.33
N ALA A 436 -0.11 2.03 -1.05
CA ALA A 436 -0.46 0.69 -1.57
C ALA A 436 -0.61 -0.39 -0.47
N SER A 437 -0.14 -0.14 0.75
CA SER A 437 -0.34 -1.04 1.91
C SER A 437 -1.70 -0.83 2.61
N LEU A 438 -2.42 0.25 2.30
CA LEU A 438 -3.82 0.44 2.67
C LEU A 438 -4.68 0.15 1.44
N PRO A 439 -5.76 -0.64 1.54
CA PRO A 439 -6.54 -0.98 0.36
C PRO A 439 -7.17 0.30 -0.22
N ARG A 440 -6.63 0.81 -1.34
CA ARG A 440 -7.41 1.61 -2.30
C ARG A 440 -8.44 0.68 -2.93
N ARG A 441 -9.48 0.38 -2.16
CA ARG A 441 -10.55 -0.53 -2.51
C ARG A 441 -11.53 0.24 -3.41
N SER A 442 -11.68 -0.21 -4.66
CA SER A 442 -12.95 -0.06 -5.37
C SER A 442 -13.89 -1.11 -4.79
N LEU A 443 -14.46 -0.83 -3.61
CA LEU A 443 -15.46 -1.69 -3.01
C LEU A 443 -16.78 -1.55 -3.77
N ARG A 444 -17.13 -2.58 -4.53
CA ARG A 444 -18.53 -2.86 -4.86
C ARG A 444 -19.19 -3.34 -3.57
N ILE A 445 -19.84 -2.43 -2.85
CA ILE A 445 -20.83 -2.79 -1.83
C ILE A 445 -22.00 -3.44 -2.58
N SER A 446 -22.05 -4.77 -2.61
CA SER A 446 -23.21 -5.52 -3.10
C SER A 446 -24.24 -5.63 -1.98
N MET A 447 -25.05 -4.59 -1.78
CA MET A 447 -26.26 -4.74 -0.97
C MET A 447 -27.29 -5.57 -1.74
N GLN A 448 -27.34 -6.87 -1.47
CA GLN A 448 -28.47 -7.71 -1.88
C GLN A 448 -29.70 -7.30 -1.07
N THR A 449 -30.70 -6.73 -1.74
CA THR A 449 -32.03 -6.55 -1.17
C THR A 449 -32.67 -7.92 -1.00
N LYS A 450 -32.79 -8.40 0.25
CA LYS A 450 -33.67 -9.52 0.60
C LYS A 450 -35.10 -9.15 0.17
N GLY A 451 -35.53 -9.70 -0.97
CA GLY A 451 -36.90 -9.60 -1.45
C GLY A 451 -37.83 -10.39 -0.52
N ASN A 452 -38.83 -9.69 0.00
CA ASN A 452 -39.93 -10.26 0.77
C ASN A 452 -40.61 -11.39 -0.02
N GLY A 453 -40.73 -12.57 0.61
CA GLY A 453 -41.56 -13.65 0.12
C GLY A 453 -43.06 -13.28 0.16
N PRO A 454 -43.87 -13.76 -0.80
CA PRO A 454 -45.29 -13.48 -0.83
C PRO A 454 -46.03 -14.25 0.25
N THR A 455 -46.89 -13.53 0.97
CA THR A 455 -47.87 -14.07 1.90
C THR A 455 -48.93 -14.85 1.13
N SER A 456 -49.05 -16.13 1.46
CA SER A 456 -50.18 -16.97 1.07
C SER A 456 -51.46 -16.42 1.71
N LYS A 457 -52.45 -16.08 0.88
CA LYS A 457 -53.83 -15.89 1.32
C LYS A 457 -54.71 -16.95 0.65
N HIS A 458 -55.20 -17.86 1.48
CA HIS A 458 -56.42 -18.61 1.26
C HIS A 458 -57.62 -17.65 1.16
N ASN A 459 -58.45 -17.76 0.12
CA ASN A 459 -59.80 -18.37 0.21
C ASN A 459 -60.66 -18.01 -1.01
N THR A 460 -61.55 -18.98 -1.32
CA THR A 460 -62.73 -18.98 -2.21
C THR A 460 -62.51 -18.94 -3.71
#